data_AF-A0A317CGW4-F1
#
_entry.id   AF-A0A317CGW4-F1
#
_cell.length_a   1.000
_cell.length_b   1.000
_cell.length_c   1.000
_cell.angle_alpha   90.00
_cell.angle_beta   90.00
_cell.angle_gamma   90.00
#
_symmetry.space_group_name_H-M   'P 1'
#
loop_
_entity.id
_entity.type
_entity.pdbx_description
1 polymer ?
#
loop_
_entity_poly.entity_id
_entity_poly.type
_entity_poly.pdbx_seq_one_letter_code
_entity_poly.pdbx_strand_id
1 'polypeptide(L)'
;MMLTGLVTTVNADELSLENRLKEFNQPTVIASVSNKASSQPAVVKTAVKKKTVRSSRLKRACYQSSASAIRKTAQSFQPYISANSRRYAVDEALIISVITAESCFRQTARSHKGAQGLMQLIPATAKRFGVRDAYKPAQNIQGGTRYLRFLMKRFSGNMRYAIAAYNAGEGAVDRYGGIPPYRETQEYVKRVMGVYSRLKGTPEAAPVLSRDATVKQAVLARSSTQKKRGYFIKPDYKWKRKPGKAVRVSRTYQAPKPRVVAQKVCRDTTSRTIRRTTDLIKRTKLWRRHYTVTKSVPLSTIARSTGVSLHELLRLNRGISRLAVKTGRKVLVWQCSVH
;
A
#
# COMPACT_ATOMS: atom_id res chain seq x y z
N MET A 1 72.53 12.43 -30.57
CA MET A 1 71.62 13.46 -30.01
C MET A 1 70.60 12.71 -29.14
N MET A 2 70.41 13.00 -27.85
CA MET A 2 69.95 14.27 -27.24
C MET A 2 68.55 14.65 -27.78
N LEU A 3 67.47 14.79 -27.00
CA LEU A 3 67.27 14.83 -25.54
C LEU A 3 65.83 14.32 -25.15
N THR A 4 65.59 14.21 -23.84
CA THR A 4 64.30 14.18 -23.07
C THR A 4 62.96 14.38 -23.82
N GLY A 5 61.84 13.73 -23.48
CA GLY A 5 61.52 12.85 -22.35
C GLY A 5 60.77 13.53 -21.19
N LEU A 6 59.47 13.25 -21.03
CA LEU A 6 58.77 13.34 -19.74
C LEU A 6 57.53 12.42 -19.72
N VAL A 7 57.35 11.67 -18.62
CA VAL A 7 56.13 10.96 -18.26
C VAL A 7 55.68 11.50 -16.91
N THR A 8 54.40 11.82 -16.75
CA THR A 8 53.80 12.12 -15.45
C THR A 8 52.66 11.16 -15.16
N THR A 9 52.77 10.49 -14.01
CA THR A 9 51.77 9.61 -13.42
C THR A 9 50.99 10.36 -12.33
N VAL A 10 50.17 9.63 -11.57
CA VAL A 10 49.43 10.04 -10.36
C VAL A 10 48.33 11.12 -10.54
N ASN A 11 47.24 11.12 -9.78
CA ASN A 11 46.78 10.16 -8.76
C ASN A 11 45.27 9.97 -8.82
N ALA A 12 44.78 8.88 -8.24
CA ALA A 12 43.41 8.84 -7.74
C ALA A 12 43.41 9.36 -6.29
N ASP A 13 42.42 10.18 -5.91
CA ASP A 13 41.63 9.88 -4.71
C ASP A 13 40.36 10.74 -4.55
N GLU A 14 39.48 10.23 -3.68
CA GLU A 14 38.46 10.88 -2.85
C GLU A 14 37.94 12.32 -3.15
N LEU A 15 36.60 12.43 -3.29
CA LEU A 15 35.71 13.45 -2.69
C LEU A 15 34.27 13.27 -3.26
N SER A 16 33.41 12.45 -2.63
CA SER A 16 32.61 12.73 -1.42
C SER A 16 31.26 13.43 -1.70
N LEU A 17 30.25 13.04 -0.92
CA LEU A 17 28.83 13.07 -1.30
C LEU A 17 28.05 14.34 -0.90
N GLU A 18 28.73 15.47 -0.67
CA GLU A 18 28.09 16.74 -0.27
C GLU A 18 28.52 17.95 -1.12
N ASN A 19 27.70 18.33 -2.12
CA ASN A 19 27.46 19.76 -2.48
C ASN A 19 26.38 19.95 -3.57
N ARG A 20 25.09 19.81 -3.23
CA ARG A 20 23.99 20.42 -4.03
C ARG A 20 22.66 20.69 -3.30
N LEU A 21 22.75 21.20 -2.07
CA LEU A 21 21.59 21.68 -1.28
C LEU A 21 21.91 22.98 -0.52
N LYS A 22 21.93 24.15 -1.20
CA LYS A 22 21.96 25.49 -0.56
C LYS A 22 21.82 26.67 -1.57
N GLU A 23 20.74 26.69 -2.34
CA GLU A 23 20.25 27.94 -2.98
C GLU A 23 18.75 28.13 -2.65
N PHE A 24 18.22 29.33 -2.87
CA PHE A 24 16.87 29.77 -2.44
C PHE A 24 16.63 29.87 -0.92
N ASN A 25 17.52 30.54 -0.17
CA ASN A 25 17.12 31.19 1.10
C ASN A 25 18.02 32.37 1.51
N GLN A 26 17.82 33.55 0.91
CA GLN A 26 18.25 34.85 1.45
C GLN A 26 17.05 35.82 1.51
N PRO A 27 16.87 36.63 2.59
CA PRO A 27 15.86 37.67 2.66
C PRO A 27 16.44 39.08 2.42
N THR A 28 15.72 39.92 1.68
CA THR A 28 16.06 41.34 1.47
C THR A 28 15.53 42.21 2.63
N VAL A 29 16.20 43.33 2.91
CA VAL A 29 15.98 44.16 4.12
C VAL A 29 15.15 45.42 3.84
N ILE A 30 14.57 45.95 4.93
CA ILE A 30 13.65 47.07 5.11
C ILE A 30 14.17 48.42 4.53
N ALA A 31 13.24 49.27 4.12
CA ALA A 31 13.37 50.74 4.15
C ALA A 31 12.14 51.37 4.84
N SER A 32 12.29 52.56 5.45
CA SER A 32 11.29 53.15 6.36
C SER A 32 11.32 54.69 6.39
N VAL A 33 10.15 55.35 6.46
CA VAL A 33 9.99 56.81 6.59
C VAL A 33 8.79 57.13 7.52
N SER A 34 8.80 58.30 8.20
CA SER A 34 7.80 58.78 9.18
C SER A 34 7.53 60.29 8.96
N ASN A 35 6.51 60.96 9.50
CA ASN A 35 5.47 60.61 10.50
C ASN A 35 4.09 61.14 9.99
N LYS A 36 3.09 61.76 10.65
CA LYS A 36 2.74 62.19 12.03
C LYS A 36 1.17 62.33 12.13
N ALA A 37 0.68 63.03 13.16
CA ALA A 37 -0.59 63.79 13.20
C ALA A 37 -1.97 63.08 13.41
N SER A 38 -2.26 62.79 14.69
CA SER A 38 -3.53 62.96 15.43
C SER A 38 -4.89 63.13 14.72
N SER A 39 -5.84 62.24 15.03
CA SER A 39 -7.18 62.57 15.58
C SER A 39 -7.94 61.29 16.00
N GLN A 40 -8.94 61.41 16.89
CA GLN A 40 -9.83 60.29 17.32
C GLN A 40 -11.27 60.45 16.74
N PRO A 41 -12.28 59.64 17.09
CA PRO A 41 -12.52 58.37 16.42
C PRO A 41 -13.94 58.27 15.82
N ALA A 42 -14.05 58.14 14.49
CA ALA A 42 -15.34 57.94 13.83
C ALA A 42 -15.83 56.47 13.90
N VAL A 43 -17.09 56.26 14.34
CA VAL A 43 -17.70 54.92 14.46
C VAL A 43 -18.09 54.37 13.09
N VAL A 44 -17.13 53.74 12.39
CA VAL A 44 -17.37 53.08 11.11
C VAL A 44 -18.12 51.77 11.34
N LYS A 45 -19.41 51.74 10.97
CA LYS A 45 -20.25 50.53 10.93
C LYS A 45 -19.64 49.51 9.96
N THR A 46 -18.88 48.54 10.48
CA THR A 46 -18.20 47.52 9.67
C THR A 46 -19.19 46.49 9.11
N ALA A 47 -19.79 46.84 7.98
CA ALA A 47 -20.59 45.92 7.17
C ALA A 47 -19.77 44.65 6.90
N VAL A 48 -20.20 43.52 7.48
CA VAL A 48 -19.50 42.23 7.36
C VAL A 48 -19.61 41.77 5.91
N LYS A 49 -18.60 42.11 5.10
CA LYS A 49 -18.44 41.59 3.74
C LYS A 49 -18.38 40.07 3.83
N LYS A 50 -19.52 39.42 3.55
CA LYS A 50 -19.63 37.97 3.40
C LYS A 50 -18.57 37.54 2.39
N LYS A 51 -17.45 36.98 2.87
CA LYS A 51 -16.42 36.41 2.00
C LYS A 51 -17.10 35.29 1.23
N THR A 52 -17.42 35.54 -0.03
CA THR A 52 -17.81 34.51 -0.98
C THR A 52 -16.64 33.56 -1.10
N VAL A 53 -16.69 32.47 -0.33
CA VAL A 53 -15.73 31.38 -0.40
C VAL A 53 -15.90 30.76 -1.77
N ARG A 54 -15.13 31.27 -2.76
CA ARG A 54 -15.03 30.69 -4.10
C ARG A 54 -14.71 29.23 -3.89
N SER A 55 -15.71 28.37 -4.12
CA SER A 55 -15.59 26.94 -3.86
C SER A 55 -14.40 26.43 -4.65
N SER A 56 -13.31 26.14 -3.94
CA SER A 56 -12.13 25.51 -4.51
C SER A 56 -12.55 24.09 -4.87
N ARG A 57 -13.11 23.94 -6.07
CA ARG A 57 -13.64 22.71 -6.64
C ARG A 57 -12.54 21.64 -6.58
N LEU A 58 -12.52 20.90 -5.47
CA LEU A 58 -11.47 19.94 -5.13
C LEU A 58 -11.29 19.04 -6.34
N LYS A 59 -10.07 19.01 -6.91
CA LYS A 59 -9.81 18.31 -8.17
C LYS A 59 -10.17 16.84 -7.99
N ARG A 60 -11.34 16.46 -8.53
CA ARG A 60 -11.94 15.12 -8.46
C ARG A 60 -10.88 14.11 -8.87
N ALA A 61 -10.55 13.17 -7.98
CA ALA A 61 -9.47 12.22 -8.23
C ALA A 61 -9.81 11.38 -9.47
N CYS A 62 -8.86 11.08 -10.37
CA CYS A 62 -9.24 10.60 -11.71
C CYS A 62 -10.01 9.25 -11.69
N TYR A 63 -9.80 8.40 -10.68
CA TYR A 63 -10.59 7.17 -10.51
C TYR A 63 -12.08 7.43 -10.23
N GLN A 64 -12.46 8.66 -9.87
CA GLN A 64 -13.83 9.11 -9.69
C GLN A 64 -14.42 9.70 -10.99
N SER A 65 -13.66 9.83 -12.08
CA SER A 65 -14.13 10.40 -13.36
C SER A 65 -15.24 9.57 -14.02
N SER A 66 -15.92 10.16 -15.00
CA SER A 66 -16.93 9.47 -15.82
C SER A 66 -16.28 8.44 -16.74
N ALA A 67 -17.06 7.43 -17.16
CA ALA A 67 -16.59 6.37 -18.06
C ALA A 67 -16.01 6.94 -19.37
N SER A 68 -16.68 7.93 -19.97
CA SER A 68 -16.20 8.63 -21.18
C SER A 68 -14.84 9.32 -20.95
N ALA A 69 -14.67 10.06 -19.85
CA ALA A 69 -13.39 10.72 -19.54
C ALA A 69 -12.24 9.71 -19.29
N ILE A 70 -12.54 8.58 -18.65
CA ILE A 70 -11.57 7.49 -18.42
C ILE A 70 -11.20 6.82 -19.75
N ARG A 71 -12.18 6.48 -20.62
CA ARG A 71 -11.94 5.93 -21.96
C ARG A 71 -11.11 6.90 -22.83
N LYS A 72 -11.43 8.20 -22.83
CA LYS A 72 -10.64 9.23 -23.55
C LYS A 72 -9.19 9.32 -23.06
N THR A 73 -8.93 9.09 -21.77
CA THR A 73 -7.56 9.07 -21.22
C THR A 73 -6.84 7.75 -21.53
N ALA A 74 -7.57 6.64 -21.61
CA ALA A 74 -7.04 5.33 -22.01
C ALA A 74 -6.68 5.24 -23.51
N GLN A 75 -7.29 6.09 -24.36
CA GLN A 75 -7.18 6.04 -25.82
C GLN A 75 -5.71 6.02 -26.32
N SER A 76 -4.82 6.83 -25.74
CA SER A 76 -3.38 6.86 -26.08
C SER A 76 -2.62 5.56 -25.74
N PHE A 77 -3.25 4.63 -25.02
CA PHE A 77 -2.70 3.33 -24.62
C PHE A 77 -3.51 2.16 -25.19
N GLN A 78 -4.60 2.44 -25.91
CA GLN A 78 -5.56 1.45 -26.37
C GLN A 78 -4.94 0.30 -27.18
N PRO A 79 -3.96 0.49 -28.09
CA PRO A 79 -3.31 -0.62 -28.78
C PRO A 79 -2.65 -1.63 -27.82
N TYR A 80 -1.98 -1.15 -26.78
CA TYR A 80 -1.35 -1.99 -25.76
C TYR A 80 -2.39 -2.68 -24.86
N ILE A 81 -3.48 -1.99 -24.53
CA ILE A 81 -4.58 -2.53 -23.72
C ILE A 81 -5.28 -3.66 -24.48
N SER A 82 -5.72 -3.42 -25.72
CA SER A 82 -6.41 -4.42 -26.54
C SER A 82 -5.53 -5.61 -26.91
N ALA A 83 -4.25 -5.40 -27.23
CA ALA A 83 -3.32 -6.49 -27.53
C ALA A 83 -3.12 -7.41 -26.31
N ASN A 84 -2.93 -6.85 -25.11
CA ASN A 84 -2.72 -7.64 -23.89
C ASN A 84 -4.02 -8.23 -23.32
N SER A 85 -5.16 -7.56 -23.49
CA SER A 85 -6.50 -8.09 -23.21
C SER A 85 -6.73 -9.40 -23.96
N ARG A 86 -6.59 -9.39 -25.29
CA ARG A 86 -6.70 -10.60 -26.13
C ARG A 86 -5.66 -11.65 -25.75
N ARG A 87 -4.38 -11.27 -25.65
CA ARG A 87 -3.27 -12.20 -25.36
C ARG A 87 -3.39 -12.94 -24.03
N TYR A 88 -3.97 -12.30 -23.01
CA TYR A 88 -4.03 -12.86 -21.66
C TYR A 88 -5.45 -13.20 -21.17
N ALA A 89 -6.49 -12.98 -21.97
CA ALA A 89 -7.90 -13.13 -21.57
C ALA A 89 -8.21 -12.36 -20.27
N VAL A 90 -8.01 -11.04 -20.33
CA VAL A 90 -8.32 -10.08 -19.24
C VAL A 90 -9.11 -8.92 -19.83
N ASP A 91 -10.31 -8.66 -19.30
CA ASP A 91 -11.20 -7.60 -19.79
C ASP A 91 -10.50 -6.23 -19.84
N GLU A 92 -10.61 -5.52 -20.96
CA GLU A 92 -10.01 -4.19 -21.14
C GLU A 92 -10.44 -3.20 -20.07
N ALA A 93 -11.70 -3.24 -19.64
CA ALA A 93 -12.20 -2.38 -18.57
C ALA A 93 -11.49 -2.67 -17.25
N LEU A 94 -11.05 -3.90 -16.97
CA LEU A 94 -10.28 -4.24 -15.78
C LEU A 94 -8.83 -3.72 -15.87
N ILE A 95 -8.19 -3.84 -17.04
CA ILE A 95 -6.86 -3.26 -17.30
C ILE A 95 -6.90 -1.74 -17.12
N ILE A 96 -7.87 -1.07 -17.76
CA ILE A 96 -8.13 0.37 -17.63
C ILE A 96 -8.40 0.74 -16.17
N SER A 97 -9.20 -0.04 -15.42
CA SER A 97 -9.51 0.24 -14.01
C SER A 97 -8.28 0.17 -13.11
N VAL A 98 -7.37 -0.79 -13.34
CA VAL A 98 -6.11 -0.91 -12.60
C VAL A 98 -5.17 0.25 -12.94
N ILE A 99 -4.96 0.59 -14.22
CA ILE A 99 -4.15 1.76 -14.62
C ILE A 99 -4.70 3.07 -14.00
N THR A 100 -6.03 3.22 -13.98
CA THR A 100 -6.72 4.36 -13.40
C THR A 100 -6.51 4.43 -11.87
N ALA A 101 -6.54 3.29 -11.17
CA ALA A 101 -6.35 3.23 -9.74
C ALA A 101 -4.89 3.36 -9.28
N GLU A 102 -3.93 2.93 -10.12
CA GLU A 102 -2.50 2.89 -9.79
C GLU A 102 -1.77 4.19 -10.15
N SER A 103 -1.90 4.69 -11.39
CA SER A 103 -1.11 5.84 -11.88
C SER A 103 -1.95 7.02 -12.36
N CYS A 104 -3.25 6.86 -12.59
CA CYS A 104 -4.04 7.82 -13.38
C CYS A 104 -3.41 8.09 -14.76
N PHE A 105 -2.96 7.02 -15.44
CA PHE A 105 -2.30 7.05 -16.76
C PHE A 105 -0.95 7.79 -16.83
N ARG A 106 -0.34 8.09 -15.67
CA ARG A 106 0.99 8.72 -15.61
C ARG A 106 2.09 7.70 -15.88
N GLN A 107 2.60 7.67 -17.11
CA GLN A 107 3.68 6.77 -17.56
C GLN A 107 4.93 6.83 -16.66
N THR A 108 5.28 8.01 -16.15
CA THR A 108 6.45 8.27 -15.29
C THR A 108 6.16 8.13 -13.78
N ALA A 109 5.01 7.56 -13.38
CA ALA A 109 4.66 7.40 -11.98
C ALA A 109 5.64 6.48 -11.23
N ARG A 110 6.14 6.95 -10.08
CA ARG A 110 6.95 6.19 -9.13
C ARG A 110 6.39 6.36 -7.71
N SER A 111 6.14 5.27 -6.99
CA SER A 111 5.70 5.33 -5.59
C SER A 111 6.88 5.25 -4.60
N HIS A 112 6.62 5.66 -3.34
CA HIS A 112 7.56 5.48 -2.23
C HIS A 112 7.96 4.01 -1.99
N LYS A 113 7.10 3.05 -2.36
CA LYS A 113 7.37 1.60 -2.29
C LYS A 113 8.18 1.10 -3.52
N GLY A 114 8.69 2.01 -4.36
CA GLY A 114 9.45 1.68 -5.57
C GLY A 114 8.61 1.15 -6.74
N ALA A 115 7.28 1.25 -6.68
CA ALA A 115 6.40 0.80 -7.77
C ALA A 115 6.46 1.76 -8.96
N GLN A 116 6.39 1.25 -10.20
CA GLN A 116 6.72 2.00 -11.42
C GLN A 116 5.67 1.88 -12.54
N GLY A 117 5.49 2.99 -13.27
CA GLY A 117 4.72 3.06 -14.51
C GLY A 117 3.20 2.98 -14.35
N LEU A 118 2.52 2.74 -15.47
CA LEU A 118 1.07 2.83 -15.61
C LEU A 118 0.29 1.93 -14.63
N MET A 119 0.78 0.72 -14.41
CA MET A 119 0.19 -0.30 -13.53
C MET A 119 0.99 -0.52 -12.23
N GLN A 120 1.85 0.45 -11.86
CA GLN A 120 2.66 0.46 -10.63
C GLN A 120 3.28 -0.90 -10.26
N LEU A 121 4.15 -1.41 -11.14
CA LEU A 121 4.89 -2.65 -10.88
C LEU A 121 6.08 -2.37 -9.96
N ILE A 122 6.19 -3.08 -8.84
CA ILE A 122 7.43 -3.11 -8.05
C ILE A 122 8.50 -3.94 -8.79
N PRO A 123 9.82 -3.68 -8.59
CA PRO A 123 10.87 -4.29 -9.42
C PRO A 123 10.89 -5.83 -9.42
N ALA A 124 10.56 -6.46 -8.28
CA ALA A 124 10.44 -7.92 -8.20
C ALA A 124 9.31 -8.47 -9.08
N THR A 125 8.16 -7.79 -9.12
CA THR A 125 7.02 -8.14 -9.98
C THR A 125 7.32 -7.85 -11.44
N ALA A 126 7.95 -6.71 -11.74
CA ALA A 126 8.42 -6.36 -13.09
C ALA A 126 9.32 -7.46 -13.67
N LYS A 127 10.38 -7.85 -12.93
CA LYS A 127 11.29 -8.95 -13.31
C LYS A 127 10.54 -10.28 -13.47
N ARG A 128 9.67 -10.65 -12.52
CA ARG A 128 8.89 -11.91 -12.55
C ARG A 128 7.97 -12.04 -13.77
N PHE A 129 7.45 -10.93 -14.29
CA PHE A 129 6.52 -10.95 -15.44
C PHE A 129 7.14 -10.53 -16.78
N GLY A 130 8.44 -10.24 -16.82
CA GLY A 130 9.21 -10.03 -18.05
C GLY A 130 9.38 -8.57 -18.49
N VAL A 131 9.21 -7.62 -17.57
CA VAL A 131 9.38 -6.19 -17.82
C VAL A 131 10.84 -5.81 -17.57
N ARG A 132 11.50 -5.22 -18.58
CA ARG A 132 12.88 -4.70 -18.48
C ARG A 132 12.88 -3.22 -18.09
N ASP A 133 12.04 -2.42 -18.75
CA ASP A 133 11.80 -1.01 -18.42
C ASP A 133 10.32 -0.84 -18.04
N ALA A 134 10.07 -0.53 -16.76
CA ALA A 134 8.73 -0.37 -16.22
C ALA A 134 8.08 0.98 -16.55
N TYR A 135 8.79 1.95 -17.15
CA TYR A 135 8.19 3.21 -17.59
C TYR A 135 7.71 3.15 -19.06
N LYS A 136 8.20 2.21 -19.89
CA LYS A 136 7.67 1.99 -21.25
C LYS A 136 6.23 1.45 -21.19
N PRO A 137 5.23 2.11 -21.78
CA PRO A 137 3.83 1.69 -21.71
C PRO A 137 3.60 0.24 -22.17
N ALA A 138 4.20 -0.15 -23.29
CA ALA A 138 4.06 -1.49 -23.86
C ALA A 138 4.46 -2.59 -22.86
N GLN A 139 5.67 -2.49 -22.28
CA GLN A 139 6.17 -3.47 -21.32
C GLN A 139 5.39 -3.43 -20.00
N ASN A 140 5.08 -2.23 -19.49
CA ASN A 140 4.37 -2.09 -18.22
C ASN A 140 2.94 -2.68 -18.29
N ILE A 141 2.19 -2.38 -19.36
CA ILE A 141 0.84 -2.92 -19.57
C ILE A 141 0.91 -4.44 -19.81
N GLN A 142 1.88 -4.93 -20.57
CA GLN A 142 2.09 -6.37 -20.78
C GLN A 142 2.36 -7.09 -19.44
N GLY A 143 3.32 -6.60 -18.65
CA GLY A 143 3.67 -7.19 -17.36
C GLY A 143 2.53 -7.15 -16.34
N GLY A 144 1.85 -6.01 -16.21
CA GLY A 144 0.71 -5.85 -15.30
C GLY A 144 -0.50 -6.67 -15.71
N THR A 145 -0.81 -6.78 -17.00
CA THR A 145 -1.90 -7.64 -17.49
C THR A 145 -1.57 -9.12 -17.31
N ARG A 146 -0.31 -9.52 -17.55
CA ARG A 146 0.18 -10.89 -17.29
C ARG A 146 0.12 -11.24 -15.79
N TYR A 147 0.44 -10.28 -14.91
CA TYR A 147 0.29 -10.42 -13.46
C TYR A 147 -1.18 -10.54 -13.04
N LEU A 148 -2.07 -9.69 -13.56
CA LEU A 148 -3.52 -9.81 -13.36
C LEU A 148 -4.03 -11.19 -13.78
N ARG A 149 -3.64 -11.70 -14.96
CA ARG A 149 -4.04 -13.05 -15.40
C ARG A 149 -3.53 -14.16 -14.49
N PHE A 150 -2.29 -14.05 -13.98
CA PHE A 150 -1.77 -14.97 -12.97
C PHE A 150 -2.62 -14.95 -11.68
N LEU A 151 -2.99 -13.76 -11.18
CA LEU A 151 -3.83 -13.62 -9.99
C LEU A 151 -5.26 -14.14 -10.21
N MET A 152 -5.87 -13.83 -11.37
CA MET A 152 -7.18 -14.36 -11.76
C MET A 152 -7.17 -15.90 -11.81
N LYS A 153 -6.09 -16.53 -12.32
CA LYS A 153 -5.93 -17.99 -12.27
C LYS A 153 -5.71 -18.50 -10.84
N ARG A 154 -4.96 -17.79 -10.00
CA ARG A 154 -4.70 -18.18 -8.60
C ARG A 154 -5.98 -18.23 -7.76
N PHE A 155 -6.86 -17.24 -7.93
CA PHE A 155 -8.08 -17.10 -7.13
C PHE A 155 -9.34 -17.58 -7.88
N SER A 156 -9.19 -18.56 -8.77
CA SER A 156 -10.31 -19.24 -9.47
C SER A 156 -11.32 -18.27 -10.13
N GLY A 157 -10.83 -17.21 -10.77
CA GLY A 157 -11.67 -16.19 -11.41
C GLY A 157 -12.25 -15.13 -10.48
N ASN A 158 -12.04 -15.21 -9.16
CA ASN A 158 -12.52 -14.21 -8.21
C ASN A 158 -11.77 -12.87 -8.38
N MET A 159 -12.38 -11.98 -9.18
CA MET A 159 -11.83 -10.68 -9.54
C MET A 159 -11.52 -9.81 -8.31
N ARG A 160 -12.37 -9.82 -7.28
CA ARG A 160 -12.14 -9.03 -6.05
C ARG A 160 -10.90 -9.50 -5.28
N TYR A 161 -10.65 -10.82 -5.26
CA TYR A 161 -9.44 -11.39 -4.63
C TYR A 161 -8.19 -11.14 -5.47
N ALA A 162 -8.29 -11.24 -6.81
CA ALA A 162 -7.19 -10.89 -7.71
C ALA A 162 -6.79 -9.40 -7.59
N ILE A 163 -7.76 -8.48 -7.53
CA ILE A 163 -7.52 -7.05 -7.32
C ILE A 163 -6.89 -6.80 -5.93
N ALA A 164 -7.37 -7.47 -4.87
CA ALA A 164 -6.79 -7.36 -3.54
C ALA A 164 -5.32 -7.86 -3.51
N ALA A 165 -5.02 -8.97 -4.16
CA ALA A 165 -3.68 -9.52 -4.26
C ALA A 165 -2.74 -8.68 -5.13
N TYR A 166 -3.26 -7.93 -6.11
CA TYR A 166 -2.45 -7.01 -6.90
C TYR A 166 -1.79 -5.95 -6.01
N ASN A 167 -2.55 -5.37 -5.06
CA ASN A 167 -2.09 -4.35 -4.12
C ASN A 167 -1.38 -4.94 -2.88
N ALA A 168 -1.87 -6.05 -2.31
CA ALA A 168 -1.36 -6.61 -1.04
C ALA A 168 -0.37 -7.78 -1.19
N GLY A 169 -0.14 -8.27 -2.42
CA GLY A 169 0.56 -9.53 -2.70
C GLY A 169 -0.32 -10.77 -2.50
N GLU A 170 -0.07 -11.84 -3.25
CA GLU A 170 -0.93 -13.04 -3.20
C GLU A 170 -0.98 -13.68 -1.80
N GLY A 171 0.16 -13.72 -1.10
CA GLY A 171 0.29 -14.30 0.24
C GLY A 171 -0.49 -13.57 1.34
N ALA A 172 -0.95 -12.33 1.11
CA ALA A 172 -1.87 -11.66 2.01
C ALA A 172 -3.30 -12.20 1.84
N VAL A 173 -3.78 -12.30 0.60
CA VAL A 173 -5.12 -12.85 0.30
C VAL A 173 -5.21 -14.32 0.68
N ASP A 174 -4.16 -15.11 0.41
CA ASP A 174 -4.06 -16.51 0.85
C ASP A 174 -4.19 -16.64 2.38
N ARG A 175 -3.57 -15.73 3.15
CA ARG A 175 -3.52 -15.76 4.63
C ARG A 175 -4.87 -15.45 5.27
N TYR A 176 -5.63 -14.52 4.69
CA TYR A 176 -6.94 -14.10 5.22
C TYR A 176 -8.11 -14.84 4.57
N GLY A 177 -7.87 -15.72 3.60
CA GLY A 177 -8.93 -16.42 2.86
C GLY A 177 -9.79 -15.49 1.99
N GLY A 178 -9.28 -14.30 1.66
CA GLY A 178 -10.04 -13.24 1.01
C GLY A 178 -9.37 -11.87 1.13
N ILE A 179 -10.13 -10.79 0.94
CA ILE A 179 -9.60 -9.42 1.02
C ILE A 179 -9.06 -9.16 2.43
N PRO A 180 -7.78 -8.83 2.62
CA PRO A 180 -7.21 -8.61 3.94
C PRO A 180 -7.86 -7.41 4.65
N PRO A 181 -7.82 -7.35 6.00
CA PRO A 181 -8.30 -6.21 6.80
C PRO A 181 -7.37 -4.97 6.70
N TYR A 182 -6.71 -4.78 5.56
CA TYR A 182 -5.84 -3.66 5.29
C TYR A 182 -6.66 -2.55 4.63
N ARG A 183 -6.77 -1.40 5.30
CA ARG A 183 -7.56 -0.27 4.80
C ARG A 183 -7.13 0.18 3.40
N GLU A 184 -5.81 0.24 3.13
CA GLU A 184 -5.23 0.52 1.81
C GLU A 184 -5.82 -0.40 0.72
N THR A 185 -5.84 -1.71 0.99
CA THR A 185 -6.32 -2.73 0.04
C THR A 185 -7.84 -2.74 -0.11
N GLN A 186 -8.59 -2.53 0.97
CA GLN A 186 -10.06 -2.42 0.90
C GLN A 186 -10.49 -1.17 0.11
N GLU A 187 -9.81 -0.05 0.29
CA GLU A 187 -10.02 1.17 -0.50
C GLU A 187 -9.55 0.97 -1.95
N TYR A 188 -8.43 0.28 -2.19
CA TYR A 188 -7.96 -0.08 -3.53
C TYR A 188 -9.00 -0.91 -4.30
N VAL A 189 -9.52 -1.99 -3.70
CA VAL A 189 -10.56 -2.83 -4.33
C VAL A 189 -11.81 -2.02 -4.65
N LYS A 190 -12.28 -1.16 -3.74
CA LYS A 190 -13.42 -0.27 -3.99
C LYS A 190 -13.17 0.70 -5.15
N ARG A 191 -11.95 1.25 -5.28
CA ARG A 191 -11.58 2.13 -6.39
C ARG A 191 -11.56 1.40 -7.74
N VAL A 192 -10.93 0.24 -7.81
CA VAL A 192 -10.85 -0.55 -9.07
C VAL A 192 -12.23 -1.06 -9.47
N MET A 193 -13.00 -1.66 -8.55
CA MET A 193 -14.35 -2.17 -8.86
C MET A 193 -15.28 -1.03 -9.32
N GLY A 194 -15.29 0.11 -8.64
CA GLY A 194 -16.14 1.23 -9.04
C GLY A 194 -15.80 1.81 -10.41
N VAL A 195 -14.52 1.82 -10.81
CA VAL A 195 -14.14 2.19 -12.19
C VAL A 195 -14.59 1.11 -13.17
N TYR A 196 -14.43 -0.17 -12.83
CA TYR A 196 -14.80 -1.30 -13.67
C TYR A 196 -16.30 -1.30 -13.98
N SER A 197 -17.16 -1.19 -12.96
CA SER A 197 -18.62 -1.10 -13.11
C SER A 197 -19.02 0.03 -14.05
N ARG A 198 -18.49 1.25 -13.82
CA ARG A 198 -18.71 2.41 -14.71
C ARG A 198 -18.27 2.17 -16.15
N LEU A 199 -17.18 1.44 -16.38
CA LEU A 199 -16.68 1.15 -17.73
C LEU A 199 -17.46 0.05 -18.45
N LYS A 200 -17.99 -0.92 -17.71
CA LYS A 200 -18.88 -1.98 -18.22
C LYS A 200 -20.33 -1.51 -18.42
N GLY A 201 -20.68 -0.32 -17.93
CA GLY A 201 -22.04 0.24 -18.02
C GLY A 201 -22.98 -0.22 -16.91
N THR A 202 -22.50 -0.97 -15.91
CA THR A 202 -23.31 -1.36 -14.76
C THR A 202 -23.39 -0.22 -13.74
N PRO A 203 -24.60 0.24 -13.36
CA PRO A 203 -24.77 1.30 -12.36
C PRO A 203 -24.55 0.76 -10.94
N GLU A 204 -23.30 0.50 -10.57
CA GLU A 204 -22.92 0.34 -9.16
C GLU A 204 -23.25 1.65 -8.44
N ALA A 205 -24.22 1.59 -7.52
CA ALA A 205 -24.91 2.74 -6.93
C ALA A 205 -23.93 3.84 -6.50
N ALA A 206 -23.94 4.95 -7.24
CA ALA A 206 -23.09 6.09 -6.91
C ALA A 206 -23.51 6.65 -5.54
N PRO A 207 -22.55 7.09 -4.69
CA PRO A 207 -22.90 7.91 -3.54
C PRO A 207 -23.53 9.20 -4.08
N VAL A 208 -24.85 9.31 -3.97
CA VAL A 208 -25.63 10.42 -4.51
C VAL A 208 -25.33 11.66 -3.69
N LEU A 209 -24.36 12.45 -4.16
CA LEU A 209 -24.22 13.84 -3.77
C LEU A 209 -25.32 14.64 -4.48
N SER A 210 -26.57 14.44 -4.04
CA SER A 210 -27.71 15.27 -4.40
C SER A 210 -27.38 16.72 -4.08
N ARG A 211 -27.76 17.65 -4.97
CA ARG A 211 -27.49 19.07 -4.79
C ARG A 211 -28.65 19.85 -4.17
N ASP A 212 -29.76 19.17 -3.98
CA ASP A 212 -31.07 19.76 -3.75
C ASP A 212 -31.52 19.42 -2.33
N ALA A 213 -30.96 20.16 -1.38
CA ALA A 213 -31.31 20.09 0.03
C ALA A 213 -32.27 21.23 0.40
N THR A 214 -33.50 21.18 -0.11
CA THR A 214 -34.57 22.08 0.32
C THR A 214 -34.84 21.86 1.80
N VAL A 215 -34.73 22.92 2.59
CA VAL A 215 -34.83 22.84 4.05
C VAL A 215 -36.27 22.55 4.46
N LYS A 216 -36.48 21.42 5.14
CA LYS A 216 -37.50 21.30 6.18
C LYS A 216 -36.82 20.87 7.48
N GLN A 217 -37.11 21.59 8.55
CA GLN A 217 -36.62 21.26 9.89
C GLN A 217 -37.36 20.02 10.40
N ALA A 218 -36.63 19.10 11.02
CA ALA A 218 -37.18 17.98 11.79
C ALA A 218 -36.52 17.97 13.17
N VAL A 219 -37.29 17.66 14.20
CA VAL A 219 -36.93 17.92 15.61
C VAL A 219 -35.90 16.92 16.16
N LEU A 220 -35.17 17.35 17.18
CA LEU A 220 -34.12 16.60 17.87
C LEU A 220 -34.60 15.26 18.43
N ALA A 221 -34.10 14.15 17.86
CA ALA A 221 -34.01 12.86 18.54
C ALA A 221 -32.53 12.62 18.94
N ARG A 222 -32.26 12.51 20.25
CA ARG A 222 -30.91 12.26 20.77
C ARG A 222 -30.52 10.80 20.60
N SER A 223 -29.35 10.53 20.01
CA SER A 223 -28.67 9.23 20.14
C SER A 223 -27.16 9.43 20.34
N SER A 224 -26.62 8.78 21.38
CA SER A 224 -25.27 8.99 21.90
C SER A 224 -24.23 8.13 21.16
N THR A 225 -23.57 8.69 20.15
CA THR A 225 -22.39 8.05 19.53
C THR A 225 -21.08 8.75 19.90
N GLN A 226 -20.22 7.98 20.57
CA GLN A 226 -18.98 8.41 21.20
C GLN A 226 -17.95 8.89 20.14
N LYS A 227 -17.57 10.18 20.17
CA LYS A 227 -16.57 10.78 19.26
C LYS A 227 -15.17 10.17 19.41
N LYS A 228 -14.89 9.04 18.74
CA LYS A 228 -13.52 8.55 18.56
C LYS A 228 -12.78 9.46 17.57
N ARG A 229 -11.74 10.14 18.07
CA ARG A 229 -10.94 11.14 17.34
C ARG A 229 -10.11 10.47 16.24
N GLY A 230 -10.64 10.42 15.02
CA GLY A 230 -9.88 10.01 13.84
C GLY A 230 -8.79 11.04 13.50
N TYR A 231 -7.52 10.63 13.55
CA TYR A 231 -6.41 11.49 13.15
C TYR A 231 -6.34 11.63 11.63
N PHE A 232 -6.70 12.81 11.14
CA PHE A 232 -6.61 13.21 9.74
C PHE A 232 -5.20 13.71 9.42
N ILE A 233 -4.41 12.91 8.71
CA ILE A 233 -3.09 13.32 8.20
C ILE A 233 -3.30 14.07 6.88
N LYS A 234 -2.88 15.33 6.84
CA LYS A 234 -2.91 16.16 5.62
C LYS A 234 -1.81 15.76 4.62
N PRO A 235 -2.07 15.80 3.30
CA PRO A 235 -1.17 15.27 2.27
C PRO A 235 -0.05 16.25 1.83
N ASP A 236 0.49 17.06 2.74
CA ASP A 236 1.39 18.18 2.42
C ASP A 236 2.44 18.49 3.52
N TYR A 237 3.10 17.44 4.04
CA TYR A 237 4.26 17.59 4.94
C TYR A 237 5.52 18.08 4.20
N LYS A 238 5.76 19.39 4.19
CA LYS A 238 7.10 19.96 3.97
C LYS A 238 7.87 20.05 5.28
N TRP A 239 8.90 19.22 5.45
CA TRP A 239 9.79 19.30 6.61
C TRP A 239 10.67 20.56 6.55
N LYS A 240 10.34 21.60 7.33
CA LYS A 240 11.33 22.61 7.74
C LYS A 240 11.92 22.16 9.09
N ARG A 241 13.23 21.91 9.14
CA ARG A 241 13.96 21.77 10.42
C ARG A 241 13.83 23.12 11.15
N LYS A 242 13.23 23.14 12.34
CA LYS A 242 13.32 24.30 13.22
C LYS A 242 14.76 24.35 13.78
N PRO A 243 15.43 25.51 13.81
CA PRO A 243 16.63 25.64 14.64
C PRO A 243 16.24 25.40 16.10
N GLY A 244 17.00 24.57 16.81
CA GLY A 244 16.70 24.22 18.19
C GLY A 244 16.99 25.40 19.12
N LYS A 245 15.95 26.02 19.68
CA LYS A 245 16.15 26.79 20.92
C LYS A 245 16.45 25.80 22.03
N ALA A 246 17.63 25.92 22.64
CA ALA A 246 18.00 25.13 23.81
C ALA A 246 17.14 25.53 25.01
N VAL A 247 16.08 24.76 25.28
CA VAL A 247 15.30 24.90 26.51
C VAL A 247 15.91 23.97 27.55
N ARG A 248 16.58 24.53 28.56
CA ARG A 248 16.93 23.79 29.78
C ARG A 248 15.63 23.42 30.50
N VAL A 249 15.16 22.19 30.31
CA VAL A 249 14.03 21.64 31.07
C VAL A 249 14.59 20.83 32.24
N SER A 250 14.80 21.49 33.37
CA SER A 250 15.10 20.87 34.67
C SER A 250 13.87 20.14 35.22
N ARG A 251 13.50 19.03 34.58
CA ARG A 251 12.57 18.04 35.13
C ARG A 251 13.24 16.68 35.09
N THR A 252 13.53 16.16 36.27
CA THR A 252 14.07 14.81 36.49
C THR A 252 13.06 13.77 35.99
N TYR A 253 13.24 13.34 34.75
CA TYR A 253 12.43 12.29 34.14
C TYR A 253 12.80 10.95 34.79
N GLN A 254 12.14 10.61 35.89
CA GLN A 254 12.22 9.27 36.45
C GLN A 254 11.68 8.29 35.41
N ALA A 255 12.59 7.54 34.78
CA ALA A 255 12.23 6.55 33.79
C ALA A 255 11.27 5.53 34.43
N PRO A 256 10.14 5.18 33.77
CA PRO A 256 9.28 4.13 34.28
C PRO A 256 10.10 2.84 34.40
N LYS A 257 10.11 2.23 35.60
CA LYS A 257 10.91 1.03 35.90
C LYS A 257 10.75 0.02 34.76
N PRO A 258 11.84 -0.56 34.23
CA PRO A 258 11.76 -1.46 33.09
C PRO A 258 10.78 -2.58 33.43
N ARG A 259 9.72 -2.73 32.63
CA ARG A 259 8.78 -3.85 32.78
C ARG A 259 9.60 -5.13 32.68
N VAL A 260 9.63 -5.90 33.76
CA VAL A 260 10.27 -7.22 33.80
C VAL A 260 9.79 -7.98 32.57
N VAL A 261 10.74 -8.34 31.70
CA VAL A 261 10.42 -9.06 30.47
C VAL A 261 9.96 -10.45 30.90
N ALA A 262 8.64 -10.63 30.97
CA ALA A 262 8.04 -11.89 31.32
C ALA A 262 8.66 -12.98 30.45
N GLN A 263 9.28 -13.97 31.10
CA GLN A 263 10.03 -15.03 30.44
C GLN A 263 9.16 -15.64 29.33
N LYS A 264 9.75 -15.94 28.17
CA LYS A 264 9.03 -16.46 26.99
C LYS A 264 8.60 -17.92 27.19
N VAL A 265 7.70 -18.17 28.15
CA VAL A 265 7.14 -19.50 28.42
C VAL A 265 6.38 -19.98 27.19
N CYS A 266 6.74 -21.16 26.67
CA CYS A 266 5.98 -21.75 25.57
C CYS A 266 4.55 -22.12 26.00
N ARG A 267 3.59 -21.77 25.15
CA ARG A 267 2.17 -22.11 25.29
C ARG A 267 1.71 -22.82 24.01
N ASP A 268 0.76 -23.73 24.14
CA ASP A 268 0.18 -24.45 22.99
C ASP A 268 -0.60 -23.53 22.05
N THR A 269 -0.81 -23.97 20.82
CA THR A 269 -1.55 -23.21 19.80
C THR A 269 -3.02 -22.98 20.18
N THR A 270 -3.51 -21.77 19.95
CA THR A 270 -4.93 -21.42 20.18
C THR A 270 -5.86 -22.13 19.20
N SER A 271 -5.37 -22.48 17.99
CA SER A 271 -6.18 -23.10 16.92
C SER A 271 -6.84 -24.41 17.37
N ARG A 272 -8.19 -24.43 17.35
CA ARG A 272 -8.98 -25.63 17.70
C ARG A 272 -8.80 -26.75 16.68
N THR A 273 -8.62 -26.41 15.40
CA THR A 273 -8.40 -27.37 14.30
C THR A 273 -7.06 -28.10 14.47
N ILE A 274 -5.97 -27.36 14.69
CA ILE A 274 -4.66 -27.97 14.93
C ILE A 274 -4.73 -28.84 16.20
N ARG A 275 -5.30 -28.33 17.30
CA ARG A 275 -5.41 -29.09 18.56
C ARG A 275 -6.22 -30.39 18.45
N ARG A 276 -7.20 -30.46 17.56
CA ARG A 276 -8.03 -31.66 17.28
C ARG A 276 -7.42 -32.65 16.29
N THR A 277 -6.45 -32.24 15.48
CA THR A 277 -5.93 -33.06 14.36
C THR A 277 -4.47 -33.45 14.51
N THR A 278 -3.82 -33.09 15.64
CA THR A 278 -2.38 -33.32 15.84
C THR A 278 -2.01 -33.72 17.26
N ASP A 279 -0.92 -34.48 17.36
CA ASP A 279 -0.32 -34.94 18.61
C ASP A 279 0.63 -33.87 19.16
N LEU A 280 0.49 -33.49 20.43
CA LEU A 280 1.38 -32.51 21.10
C LEU A 280 2.52 -33.22 21.83
N ILE A 281 3.75 -32.99 21.38
CA ILE A 281 4.97 -33.43 22.07
C ILE A 281 5.55 -32.22 22.82
N LYS A 282 5.67 -32.34 24.14
CA LYS A 282 6.30 -31.35 25.02
C LYS A 282 7.70 -31.80 25.42
N ARG A 283 8.69 -30.92 25.32
CA ARG A 283 10.01 -31.01 25.97
C ARG A 283 10.28 -29.68 26.70
N THR A 284 11.21 -29.68 27.65
CA THR A 284 11.48 -28.56 28.59
C THR A 284 11.51 -27.18 27.92
N LYS A 285 12.28 -27.00 26.84
CA LYS A 285 12.35 -25.75 26.05
C LYS A 285 11.61 -25.77 24.71
N LEU A 286 11.06 -26.91 24.27
CA LEU A 286 10.59 -27.10 22.88
C LEU A 286 9.28 -27.89 22.83
N TRP A 287 8.21 -27.26 22.34
CA TRP A 287 6.89 -27.86 22.17
C TRP A 287 6.56 -27.96 20.68
N ARG A 288 6.07 -29.12 20.21
CA ARG A 288 5.81 -29.41 18.79
C ARG A 288 4.51 -30.16 18.59
N ARG A 289 3.76 -29.81 17.55
CA ARG A 289 2.55 -30.54 17.14
C ARG A 289 2.73 -31.21 15.79
N HIS A 290 2.38 -32.50 15.72
CA HIS A 290 2.56 -33.32 14.52
C HIS A 290 1.22 -33.88 14.02
N TYR A 291 1.00 -33.77 12.72
CA TYR A 291 -0.06 -34.51 12.03
C TYR A 291 0.49 -35.88 11.61
N THR A 292 -0.18 -36.95 12.02
CA THR A 292 0.19 -38.33 11.68
C THR A 292 -0.58 -38.77 10.43
N VAL A 293 0.13 -39.07 9.34
CA VAL A 293 -0.48 -39.34 8.02
C VAL A 293 -1.01 -40.78 7.95
N THR A 294 -2.33 -40.95 7.90
CA THR A 294 -3.00 -42.27 7.92
C THR A 294 -3.15 -42.93 6.55
N LYS A 295 -3.11 -42.16 5.46
CA LYS A 295 -3.10 -42.64 4.06
C LYS A 295 -2.18 -41.74 3.23
N SER A 296 -1.58 -42.27 2.17
CA SER A 296 -0.70 -41.48 1.28
C SER A 296 -1.48 -40.35 0.61
N VAL A 297 -1.11 -39.09 0.88
CA VAL A 297 -1.85 -37.90 0.40
C VAL A 297 -0.92 -36.76 0.01
N PRO A 298 -1.31 -35.86 -0.91
CA PRO A 298 -0.56 -34.64 -1.17
C PRO A 298 -0.54 -33.72 0.06
N LEU A 299 0.54 -32.95 0.21
CA LEU A 299 0.76 -32.05 1.35
C LEU A 299 -0.34 -30.97 1.46
N SER A 300 -1.01 -30.64 0.34
CA SER A 300 -2.17 -29.75 0.29
C SER A 300 -3.40 -30.30 1.00
N THR A 301 -3.57 -31.63 1.10
CA THR A 301 -4.63 -32.24 1.92
C THR A 301 -4.32 -32.06 3.41
N ILE A 302 -3.09 -32.31 3.84
CA ILE A 302 -2.65 -32.09 5.23
C ILE A 302 -2.82 -30.61 5.63
N ALA A 303 -2.50 -29.68 4.73
CA ALA A 303 -2.72 -28.25 4.93
C ALA A 303 -4.20 -27.91 5.18
N ARG A 304 -5.13 -28.50 4.39
CA ARG A 304 -6.58 -28.33 4.58
C ARG A 304 -7.06 -28.94 5.90
N SER A 305 -6.69 -30.18 6.19
CA SER A 305 -7.13 -30.90 7.41
C SER A 305 -6.68 -30.23 8.70
N THR A 306 -5.48 -29.64 8.72
CA THR A 306 -4.90 -29.02 9.93
C THR A 306 -5.20 -27.51 10.03
N GLY A 307 -5.56 -26.87 8.93
CA GLY A 307 -5.67 -25.41 8.83
C GLY A 307 -4.33 -24.67 8.77
N VAL A 308 -3.21 -25.39 8.57
CA VAL A 308 -1.87 -24.80 8.47
C VAL A 308 -1.51 -24.57 7.00
N SER A 309 -1.04 -23.37 6.67
CA SER A 309 -0.71 -23.02 5.28
C SER A 309 0.34 -23.96 4.68
N LEU A 310 0.22 -24.27 3.38
CA LEU A 310 1.16 -25.13 2.67
C LEU A 310 2.60 -24.60 2.72
N HIS A 311 2.79 -23.29 2.74
CA HIS A 311 4.11 -22.67 2.92
C HIS A 311 4.70 -22.95 4.31
N GLU A 312 3.90 -22.85 5.36
CA GLU A 312 4.36 -23.13 6.74
C GLU A 312 4.70 -24.62 6.92
N LEU A 313 3.92 -25.53 6.33
CA LEU A 313 4.27 -26.95 6.32
C LEU A 313 5.60 -27.21 5.61
N LEU A 314 5.85 -26.57 4.46
CA LEU A 314 7.13 -26.67 3.73
C LEU A 314 8.30 -26.03 4.49
N ARG A 315 8.05 -24.96 5.27
CA ARG A 315 9.05 -24.28 6.10
C ARG A 315 9.45 -25.12 7.32
N LEU A 316 8.48 -25.76 7.95
CA LEU A 316 8.68 -26.64 9.11
C LEU A 316 9.23 -28.02 8.74
N ASN A 317 8.94 -28.52 7.53
CA ASN A 317 9.34 -29.85 7.06
C ASN A 317 10.18 -29.72 5.77
N ARG A 318 11.43 -29.26 5.89
CA ARG A 318 12.36 -29.21 4.76
C ARG A 318 12.48 -30.60 4.11
N GLY A 319 12.47 -30.64 2.77
CA GLY A 319 12.55 -31.88 1.99
C GLY A 319 11.25 -32.69 1.87
N ILE A 320 10.12 -32.27 2.47
CA ILE A 320 8.85 -33.00 2.32
C ILE A 320 8.30 -32.90 0.89
N SER A 321 7.84 -34.03 0.34
CA SER A 321 7.18 -34.05 -0.98
C SER A 321 5.85 -33.30 -0.94
N ARG A 322 5.58 -32.52 -1.99
CA ARG A 322 4.29 -31.84 -2.20
C ARG A 322 3.21 -32.78 -2.74
N LEU A 323 3.63 -33.77 -3.54
CA LEU A 323 2.74 -34.64 -4.33
C LEU A 323 2.18 -35.81 -3.52
N ALA A 324 3.01 -36.44 -2.69
CA ALA A 324 2.61 -37.54 -1.84
C ALA A 324 3.47 -37.60 -0.58
N VAL A 325 2.84 -37.51 0.59
CA VAL A 325 3.45 -37.79 1.89
C VAL A 325 3.04 -39.21 2.28
N LYS A 326 4.03 -40.10 2.47
CA LYS A 326 3.80 -41.53 2.78
C LYS A 326 3.01 -41.72 4.09
N THR A 327 2.20 -42.76 4.14
CA THR A 327 1.53 -43.27 5.35
C THR A 327 2.54 -43.46 6.51
N GLY A 328 2.09 -43.24 7.75
CA GLY A 328 2.91 -43.31 8.97
C GLY A 328 3.81 -42.10 9.20
N ARG A 329 4.04 -41.24 8.19
CA ARG A 329 4.91 -40.06 8.35
C ARG A 329 4.26 -39.03 9.28
N LYS A 330 5.01 -38.57 10.28
CA LYS A 330 4.64 -37.43 11.12
C LYS A 330 5.11 -36.13 10.46
N VAL A 331 4.21 -35.17 10.31
CA VAL A 331 4.45 -33.85 9.70
C VAL A 331 4.33 -32.78 10.78
N LEU A 332 5.39 -31.99 10.98
CA LEU A 332 5.41 -30.90 11.95
C LEU A 332 4.54 -29.73 11.45
N VAL A 333 3.48 -29.38 12.18
CA VAL A 333 2.53 -28.33 11.74
C VAL A 333 2.59 -27.06 12.58
N TRP A 334 3.16 -27.14 13.78
CA TRP A 334 3.36 -26.02 14.69
C TRP A 334 4.50 -26.34 15.66
N GLN A 335 5.29 -25.32 16.03
CA GLN A 335 6.26 -25.42 17.11
C GLN A 335 6.38 -24.12 17.90
N CYS A 336 6.72 -24.24 19.19
CA CYS A 336 7.22 -23.16 20.03
C CYS A 336 8.56 -23.59 20.62
N SER A 337 9.56 -22.70 20.60
CA SER A 337 10.81 -22.88 21.34
C SER A 337 11.02 -21.68 22.26
N VAL A 338 11.42 -21.97 23.49
CA VAL A 338 12.15 -21.02 24.33
C VAL A 338 13.61 -21.11 23.90
N HIS A 339 14.29 -19.97 23.81
CA HIS A 339 15.75 -19.89 23.71
C HIS A 339 16.27 -19.61 25.12
#